data_AF-A0A8T3MSJ1-F1
#
_entry.id   AF-A0A8T3MSJ1-F1
#
_cell.length_a   1.000
_cell.length_b   1.000
_cell.length_c   1.000
_cell.angle_alpha   90.00
_cell.angle_beta   90.00
_cell.angle_gamma   90.00
#
_symmetry.space_group_name_H-M   'P 1'
#
loop_
_entity.id
_entity.type
_entity.pdbx_description
1 polymer ?
#
loop_
_entity_poly.entity_id
_entity_poly.type
_entity_poly.pdbx_seq_one_letter_code
_entity_poly.pdbx_strand_id
1 'polypeptide(L)'
;MVGWLVLAPGVLGHGDAPSEAPGIASLLLGWTFPPLPTLAILAAAIAWWWAVARVGAVHPSNPVPRVRSYAFYGALVAVAFALLSG
;
A
#
# COMPACT_ATOMS: atom_id res chain seq x y z
N MET A 1 -11.34 -32.72 -11.13
CA MET A 1 -11.55 -31.91 -9.92
C MET A 1 -12.07 -30.56 -10.36
N VAL A 2 -13.39 -30.39 -10.29
CA VAL A 2 -14.15 -29.24 -10.79
C VAL A 2 -14.66 -28.46 -9.58
N GLY A 3 -14.61 -27.13 -9.65
CA GLY A 3 -15.55 -26.25 -8.94
C GLY A 3 -15.10 -25.74 -7.57
N TRP A 4 -14.17 -24.77 -7.54
CA TRP A 4 -13.99 -23.87 -6.38
C TRP A 4 -13.94 -22.38 -6.76
N LEU A 5 -14.29 -22.01 -7.99
CA LEU A 5 -14.58 -20.61 -8.32
C LEU A 5 -16.04 -20.32 -7.99
N VAL A 6 -16.34 -20.36 -6.69
CA VAL A 6 -17.57 -19.77 -6.16
C VAL A 6 -17.43 -18.27 -6.38
N LEU A 7 -18.40 -17.71 -7.09
CA LEU A 7 -18.62 -16.30 -7.36
C LEU A 7 -18.21 -15.45 -6.14
N ALA A 8 -17.10 -14.73 -6.25
CA ALA A 8 -16.85 -13.63 -5.33
C ALA A 8 -18.01 -12.64 -5.52
N PRO A 9 -18.79 -12.31 -4.47
CA PRO A 9 -19.84 -11.32 -4.61
C PRO A 9 -19.20 -10.01 -5.07
N GLY A 10 -19.79 -9.40 -6.10
CA GLY A 10 -19.36 -8.10 -6.60
C GLY A 10 -19.36 -7.09 -5.47
N VAL A 11 -18.18 -6.62 -5.09
CA VAL A 11 -18.07 -5.49 -4.16
C VAL A 11 -18.56 -4.27 -4.94
N LEU A 12 -19.72 -3.72 -4.56
CA LEU A 12 -20.39 -2.59 -5.22
C LEU A 12 -19.57 -1.28 -5.25
N GLY A 13 -18.31 -1.30 -4.85
CA GLY A 13 -17.45 -0.14 -4.70
C GLY A 13 -16.26 -0.05 -5.66
N HIS A 14 -16.08 -0.96 -6.62
CA HIS A 14 -14.87 -0.98 -7.46
C HIS A 14 -15.09 -0.67 -8.94
N GLY A 15 -16.34 -0.43 -9.37
CA GLY A 15 -16.67 -0.21 -10.79
C GLY A 15 -16.38 -1.45 -11.64
N ASP A 16 -16.65 -1.36 -12.95
CA ASP A 16 -16.26 -2.41 -13.87
C ASP A 16 -14.74 -2.41 -14.04
N ALA A 17 -14.12 -3.57 -13.89
CA ALA A 17 -12.71 -3.73 -14.20
C ALA A 17 -12.50 -3.51 -15.72
N PRO A 18 -11.39 -2.87 -16.13
CA PRO A 18 -11.04 -2.77 -17.54
C PRO A 18 -11.02 -4.15 -18.20
N SER A 19 -11.56 -4.24 -19.43
CA SER A 19 -11.59 -5.50 -20.19
C SER A 19 -10.22 -5.95 -20.70
N GLU A 20 -9.24 -5.05 -20.66
CA GLU A 20 -7.85 -5.31 -21.06
C GLU A 20 -6.94 -5.40 -19.84
N ALA A 21 -5.94 -6.29 -19.92
CA ALA A 21 -4.94 -6.40 -18.87
C ALA A 21 -4.05 -5.13 -18.80
N PRO A 22 -3.61 -4.71 -17.61
CA PRO A 22 -2.74 -3.55 -17.47
C PRO A 22 -1.44 -3.73 -18.27
N GLY A 23 -1.13 -2.76 -19.13
CA GLY A 23 0.16 -2.67 -19.81
C GLY A 23 1.22 -1.98 -18.95
N ILE A 24 2.50 -2.12 -19.31
CA ILE A 24 3.61 -1.45 -18.62
C ILE A 24 3.40 0.07 -18.52
N ALA A 25 2.88 0.70 -19.58
CA ALA A 25 2.60 2.12 -19.59
C ALA A 25 1.52 2.52 -18.56
N SER A 26 0.48 1.71 -18.40
CA SER A 26 -0.60 1.93 -17.43
C SER A 26 -0.07 1.80 -15.99
N LEU A 27 0.77 0.79 -15.71
CA LEU A 27 1.39 0.65 -14.40
C LEU A 27 2.37 1.78 -14.04
N LEU A 28 3.08 2.35 -15.03
CA LEU A 28 4.07 3.39 -14.77
C LEU A 28 3.47 4.80 -14.75
N LEU A 29 2.41 5.05 -15.53
CA LEU A 29 1.87 6.40 -15.77
C LEU A 29 0.42 6.57 -15.31
N GLY A 30 -0.35 5.48 -15.17
CA GLY A 30 -1.75 5.46 -14.76
C GLY A 30 -1.95 5.57 -13.26
N TRP A 31 -1.34 6.58 -12.62
CA TRP A 31 -1.49 6.76 -11.19
C TRP A 31 -2.78 7.51 -10.85
N THR A 32 -3.57 6.93 -9.93
CA THR A 32 -4.76 7.56 -9.37
C THR A 32 -4.62 7.73 -7.86
N PHE A 33 -5.25 8.76 -7.30
CA PHE A 33 -5.15 9.07 -5.87
C PHE A 33 -6.52 9.17 -5.20
N PRO A 34 -7.31 8.07 -5.17
CA PRO A 34 -8.56 8.07 -4.44
C PRO A 34 -8.31 8.40 -2.96
N PRO A 35 -9.17 9.21 -2.32
CA PRO A 35 -8.88 9.75 -0.99
C PRO A 35 -8.60 8.67 0.05
N LEU A 36 -9.40 7.62 0.10
CA LEU A 36 -9.32 6.61 1.16
C LEU A 36 -7.99 5.85 1.19
N PRO A 37 -7.55 5.13 0.12
CA PRO A 37 -6.27 4.42 0.16
C PRO A 37 -5.08 5.38 0.24
N THR A 38 -5.15 6.55 -0.41
CA THR A 38 -4.08 7.55 -0.36
C THR A 38 -3.86 8.05 1.08
N LEU A 39 -4.94 8.45 1.76
CA LEU A 39 -4.86 8.92 3.14
C LEU A 39 -4.46 7.79 4.10
N ALA A 40 -4.92 6.56 3.88
CA ALA A 40 -4.53 5.42 4.71
C ALA A 40 -3.02 5.12 4.62
N ILE A 41 -2.44 5.14 3.41
CA ILE A 41 -1.00 4.95 3.19
C ILE A 41 -0.21 6.08 3.86
N LEU A 42 -0.63 7.34 3.67
CA LEU A 42 0.01 8.49 4.31
C LEU A 42 -0.05 8.42 5.83
N ALA A 43 -1.22 8.10 6.38
CA ALA A 43 -1.41 7.95 7.82
C ALA A 43 -0.50 6.85 8.39
N ALA A 44 -0.39 5.71 7.70
CA ALA A 44 0.51 4.62 8.11
C ALA A 44 2.00 5.04 8.08
N ALA A 45 2.42 5.76 7.03
CA ALA A 45 3.78 6.28 6.91
C ALA A 45 4.13 7.26 8.04
N ILE A 46 3.21 8.18 8.36
CA ILE A 46 3.36 9.16 9.44
C ILE A 46 3.37 8.45 10.80
N ALA A 47 2.46 7.50 11.02
CA ALA A 47 2.37 6.75 12.27
C ALA A 47 3.67 5.97 12.55
N TRP A 48 4.24 5.31 11.53
CA TRP A 48 5.53 4.63 11.67
C TRP A 48 6.67 5.58 12.00
N TRP A 49 6.77 6.70 11.26
CA TRP A 49 7.78 7.72 11.53
C TRP A 49 7.70 8.24 12.96
N TRP A 50 6.49 8.61 13.40
CA TRP A 50 6.22 9.09 14.75
C TRP A 50 6.60 8.04 15.81
N ALA A 51 6.22 6.78 15.61
CA ALA A 51 6.55 5.69 16.53
C ALA A 51 8.06 5.49 16.66
N VAL A 52 8.80 5.44 15.54
CA VAL A 52 10.26 5.27 15.55
C VAL A 52 10.96 6.47 16.21
N ALA A 53 10.52 7.70 15.90
CA ALA A 53 11.05 8.90 16.52
C ALA A 53 10.81 8.90 18.03
N ARG A 54 9.61 8.50 18.46
CA ARG A 54 9.25 8.42 19.88
C ARG A 54 10.10 7.39 20.61
N VAL A 55 10.30 6.20 20.03
CA VAL A 55 11.17 5.16 20.61
C VAL A 55 12.60 5.67 20.72
N GLY A 56 13.14 6.29 19.67
CA GLY A 56 14.50 6.85 19.68
C GLY A 56 14.70 7.93 20.74
N ALA A 57 13.70 8.79 20.96
CA ALA A 57 13.75 9.82 22.00
C ALA A 57 13.75 9.23 23.42
N VAL A 58 13.00 8.14 23.65
CA VAL A 58 12.93 7.50 24.98
C VAL A 58 14.10 6.54 25.22
N HIS A 59 14.67 5.96 24.16
CA HIS A 59 15.72 4.92 24.24
C HIS A 59 16.95 5.32 23.40
N PRO A 60 17.66 6.41 23.75
CA PRO A 60 18.73 6.97 22.92
C PRO A 60 19.94 6.04 22.74
N SER A 61 20.19 5.14 23.71
CA SER A 61 21.27 4.15 23.64
C SER A 61 20.94 2.91 22.81
N ASN A 62 19.67 2.71 22.44
CA ASN A 62 19.21 1.56 21.66
C ASN A 62 18.14 1.97 20.64
N PRO A 63 18.52 2.70 19.57
CA PRO A 63 17.58 3.15 18.55
C PRO A 63 17.05 1.99 17.69
N VAL A 64 15.89 2.19 17.07
CA VAL A 64 15.30 1.22 16.13
C VAL A 64 16.22 1.07 14.90
N PRO A 65 16.61 -0.16 14.51
CA PRO A 65 17.43 -0.39 13.33
C PRO A 65 16.77 0.13 12.04
N ARG A 66 17.52 0.89 11.23
CA ARG A 66 17.03 1.52 9.98
C ARG A 66 16.44 0.52 8.97
N VAL A 67 16.95 -0.71 8.96
CA VAL A 67 16.44 -1.79 8.10
C VAL A 67 14.94 -2.05 8.29
N ARG A 68 14.41 -1.86 9.52
CA ARG A 68 12.97 -2.00 9.78
C ARG A 68 12.16 -0.92 9.07
N SER A 69 12.66 0.32 9.08
CA SER A 69 12.03 1.42 8.34
C SER A 69 12.13 1.23 6.83
N TYR A 70 13.27 0.75 6.30
CA TYR A 70 13.39 0.43 4.88
C TYR A 70 12.41 -0.66 4.46
N ALA A 71 12.27 -1.73 5.25
CA ALA A 71 11.31 -2.79 4.98
C ALA A 71 9.86 -2.28 5.02
N PHE A 72 9.51 -1.48 6.04
CA PHE A 72 8.16 -0.93 6.19
C PHE A 72 7.80 0.04 5.06
N TYR A 73 8.65 1.02 4.76
CA TYR A 73 8.39 1.96 3.67
C TYR A 73 8.44 1.28 2.30
N GLY A 74 9.31 0.29 2.10
CA GLY A 74 9.31 -0.54 0.90
C GLY A 74 7.98 -1.28 0.71
N ALA A 75 7.42 -1.85 1.79
CA ALA A 75 6.10 -2.46 1.75
C ALA A 75 4.98 -1.44 1.44
N LEU A 76 5.03 -0.24 2.02
CA LEU A 76 4.07 0.82 1.68
C LEU A 76 4.16 1.26 0.22
N VAL A 77 5.37 1.34 -0.36
CA VAL A 77 5.55 1.61 -1.79
C VAL A 77 4.95 0.49 -2.63
N ALA A 78 5.16 -0.78 -2.27
CA ALA A 78 4.57 -1.90 -2.97
C ALA A 78 3.03 -1.88 -2.90
N VAL A 79 2.47 -1.54 -1.74
CA VAL A 79 1.02 -1.36 -1.55
C VAL A 79 0.50 -0.19 -2.37
N ALA A 80 1.19 0.95 -2.37
CA ALA A 80 0.82 2.11 -3.19
C ALA A 80 0.83 1.75 -4.67
N PHE A 81 1.86 1.07 -5.16
CA PHE A 81 1.92 0.58 -6.53
C PHE A 81 0.73 -0.33 -6.84
N ALA A 82 0.44 -1.33 -5.99
CA ALA A 82 -0.65 -2.27 -6.21
C ALA A 82 -2.05 -1.64 -6.21
N LEU A 83 -2.26 -0.57 -5.44
CA LEU A 83 -3.59 0.05 -5.27
C LEU A 83 -3.81 1.29 -6.12
N LEU A 84 -2.75 2.00 -6.47
CA LEU A 84 -2.81 3.34 -7.06
C LEU A 84 -2.30 3.38 -8.50
N SER A 85 -1.60 2.35 -8.98
CA SER A 85 -1.20 2.23 -10.39
C SER A 85 -2.23 1.43 -11.20
N GLY A 86 -2.49 1.86 -12.43
CA GLY A 86 -3.49 1.28 -13.33
C GLY A 86 -4.02 2.29 -14.34
#